data_AF-A0A3L7P0I4-F1
#
_entry.id   AF-A0A3L7P0I4-F1
#
_cell.length_a   1.000
_cell.length_b   1.000
_cell.length_c   1.000
_cell.angle_alpha   90.00
_cell.angle_beta   90.00
_cell.angle_gamma   90.00
#
_symmetry.space_group_name_H-M   'P 1'
#
loop_
_entity.id
_entity.type
_entity.pdbx_description
1 polymer ?
#
loop_
_entity_poly.entity_id
_entity_poly.type
_entity_poly.pdbx_seq_one_letter_code
_entity_poly.pdbx_strand_id
1 'polypeptide(L)'
;MSTEATMRPALITVTTLLFLGWFSPSPRADTPAVIHPEATPAQVAQAQAQWSQHLGQPVVRSVELAPGVKVDLRLIPPGEFRMGSPESENRDNASESPREVTLTRAWYAGAYEVTQAQWLALMGTNPARFPQQALKEQAVFPVENISHNDAQAFLAKLRVKSGLPFRLPTEAEWEFAARAGATTAYPWGNSLDGTQANCDGSKPFGTDKPGTSLGKPCAQGRYPANALGLFDMHGNVFEWCADWYGKYDTTADPQGPKTGRYRVLRGGSWGSPAHLCRSGRRVFNEPGSQGTSIGQGLRLGLDLPNKPLHIGSAEVSRVLVLGNSVTLHGPLKEIGWEGDWGMAASAREKDFAHVLLGHFAKAAHGLPEMRVKNLAGFERGLAAYDVAKELEKELAFKPNLVVVAVGRNAKDPVTEAEKAAYLAAFTHLLKTLKENGQPRLVVRSEFWEEPAKEALAKKACETVGALYVDIGAPARDPANLGSAERKINHAGVAGHPGDRGMRIMADRLWQAMEREWQQAPR
;
A
#
# COMPACT_ATOMS: atom_id res chain seq x y z
N MET A 1 68.19 -32.61 -17.71
CA MET A 1 67.26 -33.73 -17.48
C MET A 1 67.00 -33.80 -16.00
N SER A 2 65.72 -33.73 -15.62
CA SER A 2 65.23 -33.57 -14.26
C SER A 2 65.64 -34.71 -13.33
N THR A 3 66.11 -34.34 -12.14
CA THR A 3 66.31 -35.23 -10.99
C THR A 3 64.97 -35.45 -10.28
N GLU A 4 64.48 -36.69 -10.30
CA GLU A 4 63.47 -37.21 -9.38
C GLU A 4 64.12 -37.49 -8.02
N ALA A 5 63.48 -37.02 -6.94
CA ALA A 5 63.84 -37.34 -5.57
C ALA A 5 62.67 -37.98 -4.83
N THR A 6 63.04 -39.02 -4.10
CA THR A 6 62.29 -40.05 -3.40
C THR A 6 61.53 -39.61 -2.13
N MET A 7 60.31 -40.16 -2.00
CA MET A 7 59.66 -40.79 -0.82
C MET A 7 59.84 -40.28 0.64
N ARG A 8 58.65 -40.19 1.29
CA ARG A 8 58.22 -40.72 2.61
C ARG A 8 58.21 -39.80 3.85
N PRO A 9 57.34 -40.07 4.86
CA PRO A 9 56.24 -39.18 5.25
C PRO A 9 56.44 -38.53 6.64
N ALA A 10 55.77 -37.41 6.88
CA ALA A 10 55.75 -36.73 8.18
C ALA A 10 54.33 -36.70 8.78
N LEU A 11 54.24 -37.18 10.03
CA LEU A 11 53.11 -37.04 10.94
C LEU A 11 52.65 -35.58 11.02
N ILE A 12 51.34 -35.34 10.91
CA ILE A 12 50.74 -34.06 11.29
C ILE A 12 49.97 -34.27 12.59
N THR A 13 50.53 -33.73 13.66
CA THR A 13 49.91 -33.58 14.98
C THR A 13 48.70 -32.66 14.85
N VAL A 14 47.52 -33.14 15.26
CA VAL A 14 46.29 -32.34 15.34
C VAL A 14 46.39 -31.43 16.56
N THR A 15 46.71 -30.16 16.35
CA THR A 15 46.57 -29.12 17.37
C THR A 15 45.19 -28.49 17.22
N THR A 16 44.29 -28.81 18.15
CA THR A 16 42.96 -28.20 18.24
C THR A 16 43.09 -26.74 18.67
N LEU A 17 43.12 -25.82 17.71
CA LEU A 17 42.98 -24.38 17.95
C LEU A 17 41.49 -24.05 18.08
N LEU A 18 41.04 -23.88 19.33
CA LEU A 18 39.78 -23.24 19.67
C LEU A 18 39.81 -21.78 19.18
N PHE A 19 39.30 -21.55 17.98
CA PHE A 19 38.90 -20.20 17.55
C PHE A 19 37.61 -19.84 18.30
N LEU A 20 37.77 -19.13 19.40
CA LEU A 20 36.72 -18.25 19.95
C LEU A 20 36.52 -17.10 18.95
N GLY A 21 35.81 -17.39 17.87
CA GLY A 21 35.29 -16.37 16.97
C GLY A 21 34.33 -15.50 17.75
N TRP A 22 34.69 -14.23 17.91
CA TRP A 22 33.72 -13.18 18.21
C TRP A 22 32.60 -13.28 17.18
N PHE A 23 31.42 -13.73 17.62
CA PHE A 23 30.19 -13.48 16.90
C PHE A 23 29.97 -11.97 16.91
N SER A 24 30.50 -11.28 15.88
CA SER A 24 29.92 -10.01 15.48
C SER A 24 28.43 -10.27 15.22
N PRO A 25 27.51 -9.51 15.83
CA PRO A 25 26.11 -9.60 15.45
C PRO A 25 26.04 -9.33 13.96
N SER A 26 25.43 -10.26 13.20
CA SER A 26 25.18 -10.06 11.78
C SER A 26 24.55 -8.69 11.58
N PRO A 27 24.97 -7.91 10.56
CA PRO A 27 24.35 -6.63 10.29
C PRO A 27 22.84 -6.85 10.12
N ARG A 28 22.05 -5.98 10.78
CA ARG A 28 20.60 -5.87 10.66
C ARG A 28 20.21 -6.05 9.19
N ALA A 29 19.20 -6.88 8.90
CA ALA A 29 18.74 -7.07 7.54
C ALA A 29 18.22 -5.73 6.99
N ASP A 30 19.05 -5.05 6.21
CA ASP A 30 18.67 -3.85 5.48
C ASP A 30 17.50 -4.20 4.54
N THR A 31 16.47 -3.36 4.51
CA THR A 31 15.34 -3.50 3.59
C THR A 31 15.86 -3.60 2.16
N PRO A 32 15.40 -4.56 1.33
CA PRO A 32 15.88 -4.69 -0.04
C PRO A 32 15.66 -3.42 -0.87
N ALA A 33 16.48 -3.22 -1.91
CA ALA A 33 16.31 -2.12 -2.84
C ALA A 33 14.93 -2.19 -3.53
N VAL A 34 14.33 -1.04 -3.74
CA VAL A 34 13.07 -0.90 -4.49
C VAL A 34 13.37 -0.72 -5.99
N ILE A 35 12.39 -0.95 -6.86
CA ILE A 35 12.56 -0.63 -8.28
C ILE A 35 12.43 0.88 -8.46
N HIS A 36 13.37 1.49 -9.18
CA HIS A 36 13.35 2.91 -9.53
C HIS A 36 13.08 3.10 -11.03
N PRO A 37 12.71 4.32 -11.49
CA PRO A 37 12.65 4.62 -12.91
C PRO A 37 13.98 4.31 -13.60
N GLU A 38 13.91 3.84 -14.85
CA GLU A 38 15.07 3.49 -15.70
C GLU A 38 15.87 2.27 -15.21
N ALA A 39 15.34 1.50 -14.26
CA ALA A 39 15.93 0.23 -13.86
C ALA A 39 16.02 -0.73 -15.06
N THR A 40 17.22 -1.27 -15.27
CA THR A 40 17.46 -2.30 -16.29
C THR A 40 16.72 -3.60 -15.94
N PRO A 41 16.42 -4.46 -16.92
CA PRO A 41 15.82 -5.77 -16.65
C PRO A 41 16.58 -6.62 -15.61
N ALA A 42 17.91 -6.52 -15.60
CA ALA A 42 18.74 -7.21 -14.61
C ALA A 42 18.54 -6.67 -13.19
N GLN A 43 18.46 -5.34 -13.03
CA GLN A 43 18.18 -4.71 -11.73
C GLN A 43 16.77 -5.05 -11.24
N VAL A 44 15.77 -5.08 -12.13
CA VAL A 44 14.40 -5.48 -11.79
C VAL A 44 14.35 -6.93 -11.32
N ALA A 45 15.00 -7.85 -12.04
CA ALA A 45 15.08 -9.26 -11.64
C ALA A 45 15.83 -9.44 -10.31
N GLN A 46 16.91 -8.68 -10.08
CA GLN A 46 17.65 -8.68 -8.83
C GLN A 46 16.78 -8.20 -7.66
N ALA A 47 16.04 -7.08 -7.82
CA ALA A 47 15.11 -6.60 -6.80
C ALA A 47 14.03 -7.64 -6.50
N GLN A 48 13.46 -8.28 -7.52
CA GLN A 48 12.47 -9.35 -7.36
C GLN A 48 13.01 -10.53 -6.54
N ALA A 49 14.26 -10.95 -6.78
CA ALA A 49 14.91 -12.01 -6.02
C ALA A 49 15.20 -11.61 -4.57
N GLN A 50 15.69 -10.39 -4.33
CA GLN A 50 15.98 -9.89 -2.98
C GLN A 50 14.70 -9.76 -2.14
N TRP A 51 13.62 -9.24 -2.73
CA TRP A 51 12.32 -9.16 -2.06
C TRP A 51 11.72 -10.55 -1.79
N SER A 52 11.89 -11.50 -2.72
CA SER A 52 11.49 -12.89 -2.51
C SER A 52 12.17 -13.49 -1.27
N GLN A 53 13.49 -13.32 -1.15
CA GLN A 53 14.26 -13.78 0.01
C GLN A 53 13.83 -13.06 1.30
N HIS A 54 13.70 -11.73 1.27
CA HIS A 54 13.33 -10.92 2.43
C HIS A 54 11.95 -11.27 2.99
N LEU A 55 10.98 -11.49 2.10
CA LEU A 55 9.60 -11.81 2.48
C LEU A 55 9.41 -13.29 2.81
N GLY A 56 10.36 -14.16 2.46
CA GLY A 56 10.18 -15.62 2.51
C GLY A 56 9.07 -16.09 1.57
N GLN A 57 8.89 -15.40 0.44
CA GLN A 57 7.83 -15.65 -0.54
C GLN A 57 8.49 -15.99 -1.88
N PRO A 58 8.02 -16.98 -2.65
CA PRO A 58 8.67 -17.35 -3.91
C PRO A 58 8.44 -16.29 -5.00
N VAL A 59 9.41 -16.07 -5.89
CA VAL A 59 9.22 -15.18 -7.05
C VAL A 59 7.99 -15.57 -7.87
N VAL A 60 7.78 -16.88 -8.05
CA VAL A 60 6.60 -17.46 -8.70
C VAL A 60 5.75 -18.19 -7.69
N ARG A 61 4.47 -17.83 -7.61
CA ARG A 61 3.50 -18.51 -6.76
C ARG A 61 2.39 -19.08 -7.63
N SER A 62 2.22 -20.41 -7.59
CA SER A 62 1.11 -21.09 -8.25
C SER A 62 0.00 -21.38 -7.25
N VAL A 63 -1.24 -21.02 -7.60
CA VAL A 63 -2.44 -21.30 -6.81
C VAL A 63 -3.38 -22.17 -7.64
N GLU A 64 -3.76 -23.33 -7.09
CA GLU A 64 -4.69 -24.25 -7.75
C GLU A 64 -6.15 -23.85 -7.46
N LEU A 65 -6.94 -23.66 -8.51
CA LEU A 65 -8.37 -23.28 -8.41
C LEU A 65 -9.29 -24.50 -8.44
N ALA A 66 -8.93 -25.48 -9.26
CA ALA A 66 -9.59 -26.76 -9.47
C ALA A 66 -8.54 -27.78 -9.95
N PRO A 67 -8.83 -29.10 -9.93
CA PRO A 67 -7.86 -30.12 -10.34
C PRO A 67 -7.25 -29.82 -11.72
N GLY A 68 -5.95 -29.53 -11.74
CA GLY A 68 -5.20 -29.23 -12.97
C GLY A 68 -5.39 -27.80 -13.53
N VAL A 69 -6.15 -26.93 -12.87
CA VAL A 69 -6.34 -25.52 -13.26
C VAL A 69 -5.65 -24.62 -12.24
N LYS A 70 -4.54 -24.01 -12.64
CA LYS A 70 -3.70 -23.17 -11.79
C LYS A 70 -3.63 -21.74 -12.29
N VAL A 71 -3.35 -20.82 -11.36
CA VAL A 71 -2.95 -19.43 -11.63
C VAL A 71 -1.52 -19.27 -11.19
N ASP A 72 -0.66 -18.82 -12.10
CA ASP A 72 0.71 -18.43 -11.77
C ASP A 72 0.80 -16.93 -11.53
N LEU A 73 1.47 -16.56 -10.44
CA LEU A 73 1.64 -15.20 -9.98
C LEU A 73 3.12 -14.84 -9.89
N ARG A 74 3.48 -13.59 -10.19
CA ARG A 74 4.82 -13.02 -10.07
C ARG A 74 4.88 -12.03 -8.91
N LEU A 75 5.89 -12.15 -8.06
CA LEU A 75 6.14 -11.19 -6.99
C LEU A 75 6.54 -9.85 -7.61
N ILE A 76 5.82 -8.79 -7.28
CA ILE A 76 6.11 -7.42 -7.71
C ILE A 76 6.69 -6.67 -6.51
N PRO A 77 7.98 -6.28 -6.56
CA PRO A 77 8.60 -5.46 -5.53
C PRO A 77 7.92 -4.09 -5.35
N PRO A 78 8.08 -3.44 -4.19
CA PRO A 78 7.82 -2.01 -4.06
C PRO A 78 8.72 -1.21 -5.01
N GLY A 79 8.32 0.01 -5.32
CA GLY A 79 9.06 0.84 -6.24
C GLY A 79 8.50 2.23 -6.43
N GLU A 80 9.32 3.05 -7.07
CA GLU A 80 8.99 4.40 -7.50
C GLU A 80 8.96 4.41 -9.02
N PHE A 81 7.97 5.10 -9.59
CA PHE A 81 7.89 5.28 -11.02
C PHE A 81 7.12 6.54 -11.39
N ARG A 82 7.36 6.99 -12.62
CA ARG A 82 6.62 8.08 -13.23
C ARG A 82 5.41 7.53 -13.98
N MET A 83 4.24 7.63 -13.35
CA MET A 83 2.95 7.18 -13.90
C MET A 83 2.41 8.18 -14.90
N GLY A 84 1.85 7.73 -16.02
CA GLY A 84 1.34 8.54 -17.12
C GLY A 84 2.33 8.66 -18.29
N SER A 85 1.97 9.43 -19.31
CA SER A 85 2.71 9.58 -20.57
C SER A 85 3.20 11.01 -20.79
N PRO A 86 4.47 11.22 -21.16
CA PRO A 86 4.97 12.54 -21.57
C PRO A 86 4.29 13.03 -22.86
N GLU A 87 4.41 14.32 -23.16
CA GLU A 87 3.89 14.91 -24.40
C GLU A 87 4.53 14.29 -25.64
N SER A 88 5.79 13.88 -25.55
CA SER A 88 6.52 13.21 -26.63
C SER A 88 5.92 11.86 -27.05
N GLU A 89 5.04 11.27 -26.25
CA GLU A 89 4.28 10.07 -26.63
C GLU A 89 2.98 10.39 -27.39
N ASN A 90 2.78 11.64 -27.80
CA ASN A 90 1.53 12.13 -28.42
C ASN A 90 0.30 11.76 -27.57
N ARG A 91 0.37 12.05 -26.27
CA ARG A 91 -0.75 11.80 -25.36
C ARG A 91 -1.98 12.60 -25.80
N ASP A 92 -3.11 11.94 -26.00
CA ASP A 92 -4.35 12.59 -26.44
C ASP A 92 -5.15 13.22 -25.29
N ASN A 93 -4.72 13.01 -24.03
CA ASN A 93 -5.53 13.32 -22.86
C ASN A 93 -4.69 13.85 -21.70
N ALA A 94 -5.12 14.97 -21.09
CA ALA A 94 -4.52 15.55 -19.91
C ALA A 94 -4.53 14.61 -18.68
N SER A 95 -5.43 13.63 -18.63
CA SER A 95 -5.45 12.62 -17.55
C SER A 95 -4.31 11.60 -17.62
N GLU A 96 -3.52 11.60 -18.70
CA GLU A 96 -2.26 10.86 -18.83
C GLU A 96 -1.04 11.71 -18.40
N SER A 97 -1.24 12.88 -17.78
CA SER A 97 -0.10 13.73 -17.38
C SER A 97 0.82 13.01 -16.37
N PRO A 98 2.15 13.00 -16.59
CA PRO A 98 3.09 12.30 -15.74
C PRO A 98 3.07 12.79 -14.29
N ARG A 99 3.18 11.85 -13.37
CA ARG A 99 3.30 12.13 -11.93
C ARG A 99 4.16 11.07 -11.24
N GLU A 100 4.85 11.47 -10.20
CA GLU A 100 5.61 10.53 -9.36
C GLU A 100 4.66 9.72 -8.49
N VAL A 101 4.86 8.41 -8.48
CA VAL A 101 4.10 7.45 -7.69
C VAL A 101 5.05 6.50 -6.98
N THR A 102 4.76 6.23 -5.71
CA THR A 102 5.49 5.25 -4.90
C THR A 102 4.53 4.12 -4.53
N LEU A 103 4.86 2.89 -4.91
CA LEU A 103 4.23 1.68 -4.41
C LEU A 103 5.04 1.18 -3.21
N THR A 104 4.46 1.21 -2.02
CA THR A 104 5.21 0.98 -0.77
C THR A 104 5.26 -0.49 -0.36
N ARG A 105 4.47 -1.36 -1.01
CA ARG A 105 4.32 -2.77 -0.65
C ARG A 105 4.57 -3.68 -1.82
N ALA A 106 5.18 -4.82 -1.53
CA ALA A 106 5.22 -5.92 -2.48
C ALA A 106 3.84 -6.58 -2.57
N TRP A 107 3.50 -7.07 -3.75
CA TRP A 107 2.26 -7.79 -4.03
C TRP A 107 2.52 -8.83 -5.12
N TYR A 108 1.54 -9.67 -5.44
CA TYR A 108 1.63 -10.63 -6.53
C TYR A 108 0.72 -10.23 -7.68
N ALA A 109 1.24 -10.18 -8.91
CA ALA A 109 0.46 -10.02 -10.12
C ALA A 109 0.32 -11.36 -10.87
N GLY A 110 -0.83 -11.63 -11.48
CA GLY A 110 -0.98 -12.74 -12.41
C GLY A 110 0.05 -12.65 -13.52
N ALA A 111 0.80 -13.72 -13.77
CA ALA A 111 1.79 -13.76 -14.86
C ALA A 111 1.13 -13.52 -16.23
N TYR A 112 -0.15 -13.91 -16.35
CA TYR A 112 -1.00 -13.74 -17.51
C TYR A 112 -2.36 -13.18 -17.10
N GLU A 113 -3.17 -12.79 -18.10
CA GLU A 113 -4.60 -12.56 -17.95
C GLU A 113 -5.31 -13.84 -17.46
N VAL A 114 -6.45 -13.71 -16.78
CA VAL A 114 -7.25 -14.86 -16.36
C VAL A 114 -7.76 -15.62 -17.58
N THR A 115 -7.66 -16.94 -17.53
CA THR A 115 -7.99 -17.81 -18.66
C THR A 115 -9.45 -18.19 -18.69
N GLN A 116 -9.93 -18.61 -19.87
CA GLN A 116 -11.26 -19.20 -20.02
C GLN A 116 -11.46 -20.42 -19.11
N ALA A 117 -10.42 -21.25 -18.93
CA ALA A 117 -10.49 -22.43 -18.06
C ALA A 117 -10.55 -22.06 -16.57
N GLN A 118 -9.75 -21.08 -16.13
CA GLN A 118 -9.79 -20.55 -14.76
C GLN A 118 -11.15 -19.92 -14.45
N TRP A 119 -11.68 -19.14 -15.41
CA TRP A 119 -13.00 -18.55 -15.31
C TRP A 119 -14.09 -19.61 -15.18
N LEU A 120 -14.12 -20.57 -16.11
CA LEU A 120 -15.10 -21.66 -16.13
C LEU A 120 -15.08 -22.48 -14.84
N ALA A 121 -13.90 -22.76 -14.29
CA ALA A 121 -13.73 -23.55 -13.07
C ALA A 121 -14.42 -22.91 -11.83
N LEU A 122 -14.54 -21.58 -11.77
CA LEU A 122 -15.16 -20.88 -10.64
C LEU A 122 -16.58 -20.37 -10.96
N MET A 123 -16.82 -19.98 -12.21
CA MET A 123 -18.06 -19.34 -12.61
C MET A 123 -19.08 -20.33 -13.18
N GLY A 124 -18.64 -21.47 -13.71
CA GLY A 124 -19.50 -22.49 -14.32
C GLY A 124 -19.97 -22.18 -15.73
N THR A 125 -19.70 -20.97 -16.24
CA THR A 125 -19.99 -20.53 -17.61
C THR A 125 -18.77 -19.84 -18.21
N ASN A 126 -18.69 -19.75 -19.54
CA ASN A 126 -17.63 -19.03 -20.25
C ASN A 126 -18.27 -17.96 -21.15
N PRO A 127 -18.12 -16.65 -20.84
CA PRO A 127 -18.74 -15.56 -21.59
C PRO A 127 -17.93 -15.13 -22.83
N ALA A 128 -16.75 -15.72 -23.06
CA ALA A 128 -15.86 -15.34 -24.15
C ALA A 128 -16.57 -15.43 -25.51
N ARG A 129 -16.50 -14.34 -26.27
CA ARG A 129 -16.88 -14.26 -27.68
C ARG A 129 -16.00 -15.16 -28.55
N PHE A 130 -14.74 -15.36 -28.16
CA PHE A 130 -13.80 -16.29 -28.81
C PHE A 130 -13.57 -17.51 -27.92
N PRO A 131 -14.55 -18.42 -27.76
CA PRO A 131 -14.38 -19.59 -26.91
C PRO A 131 -13.34 -20.53 -27.51
N GLN A 132 -12.52 -21.16 -26.66
CA GLN A 132 -11.45 -22.06 -27.10
C GLN A 132 -11.92 -23.13 -28.11
N GLN A 133 -13.13 -23.69 -27.93
CA GLN A 133 -13.68 -24.66 -28.88
C GLN A 133 -13.84 -24.09 -30.31
N ALA A 134 -14.17 -22.81 -30.44
CA ALA A 134 -14.28 -22.13 -31.73
C ALA A 134 -12.91 -21.78 -32.33
N LEU A 135 -11.87 -21.67 -31.49
CA LEU A 135 -10.50 -21.37 -31.92
C LEU A 135 -9.76 -22.59 -32.45
N LYS A 136 -10.22 -23.82 -32.14
CA LYS A 136 -9.63 -25.10 -32.59
C LYS A 136 -8.14 -25.26 -32.25
N GLU A 137 -7.70 -24.62 -31.17
CA GLU A 137 -6.32 -24.64 -30.71
C GLU A 137 -6.26 -25.28 -29.30
N GLN A 138 -5.35 -26.24 -29.09
CA GLN A 138 -5.03 -26.78 -27.76
C GLN A 138 -4.11 -25.81 -27.01
N ALA A 139 -4.62 -24.61 -26.79
CA ALA A 139 -3.89 -23.50 -26.20
C ALA A 139 -4.72 -22.81 -25.12
N VAL A 140 -4.05 -22.02 -24.28
CA VAL A 140 -4.67 -21.33 -23.15
C VAL A 140 -4.96 -19.89 -23.56
N PHE A 141 -6.24 -19.53 -23.60
CA PHE A 141 -6.70 -18.19 -24.01
C PHE A 141 -7.25 -17.39 -22.83
N PRO A 142 -7.13 -16.06 -22.85
CA PRO A 142 -7.77 -15.19 -21.86
C PRO A 142 -9.29 -15.32 -21.95
N VAL A 143 -9.95 -15.19 -20.79
CA VAL A 143 -11.37 -14.87 -20.77
C VAL A 143 -11.55 -13.41 -21.17
N GLU A 144 -12.53 -13.16 -22.02
CA GLU A 144 -12.92 -11.81 -22.41
C GLU A 144 -14.45 -11.69 -22.47
N ASN A 145 -14.94 -10.51 -22.84
CA ASN A 145 -16.35 -10.15 -22.83
C ASN A 145 -16.96 -10.19 -21.41
N ILE A 146 -16.18 -9.73 -20.42
CA ILE A 146 -16.62 -9.62 -19.02
C ILE A 146 -16.68 -8.16 -18.57
N SER A 147 -17.69 -7.85 -17.75
CA SER A 147 -17.77 -6.54 -17.10
C SER A 147 -16.89 -6.47 -15.85
N HIS A 148 -16.64 -5.27 -15.32
CA HIS A 148 -15.96 -5.11 -14.03
C HIS A 148 -16.75 -5.80 -12.90
N ASN A 149 -18.08 -5.75 -12.94
CA ASN A 149 -18.94 -6.42 -11.96
C ASN A 149 -18.76 -7.95 -12.02
N ASP A 150 -18.63 -8.52 -13.21
CA ASP A 150 -18.35 -9.96 -13.38
C ASP A 150 -16.96 -10.31 -12.81
N ALA A 151 -15.95 -9.46 -13.06
CA ALA A 151 -14.62 -9.62 -12.50
C ALA A 151 -14.63 -9.61 -10.96
N GLN A 152 -15.41 -8.73 -10.33
CA GLN A 152 -15.58 -8.70 -8.88
C GLN A 152 -16.29 -9.96 -8.35
N ALA A 153 -17.29 -10.48 -9.07
CA ALA A 153 -17.96 -11.74 -8.71
C ALA A 153 -17.01 -12.94 -8.81
N PHE A 154 -16.19 -13.00 -9.85
CA PHE A 154 -15.11 -13.99 -9.99
C PHE A 154 -14.13 -13.92 -8.80
N LEU A 155 -13.66 -12.73 -8.47
CA LEU A 155 -12.75 -12.51 -7.33
C LEU A 155 -13.37 -12.91 -5.99
N ALA A 156 -14.65 -12.63 -5.78
CA ALA A 156 -15.35 -13.05 -4.56
C ALA A 156 -15.36 -14.58 -4.41
N LYS A 157 -15.68 -15.33 -5.48
CA LYS A 157 -15.61 -16.80 -5.48
C LYS A 157 -14.18 -17.30 -5.30
N LEU A 158 -13.21 -16.68 -5.97
CA LEU A 158 -11.80 -17.04 -5.86
C LEU A 158 -11.28 -16.87 -4.43
N ARG A 159 -11.61 -15.77 -3.75
CA ARG A 159 -11.26 -15.54 -2.34
C ARG A 159 -11.84 -16.62 -1.43
N VAL A 160 -13.11 -16.97 -1.60
CA VAL A 160 -13.76 -18.05 -0.83
C VAL A 160 -13.08 -19.39 -1.09
N LYS A 161 -12.78 -19.71 -2.36
CA LYS A 161 -12.18 -20.99 -2.75
C LYS A 161 -10.75 -21.15 -2.25
N SER A 162 -9.96 -20.07 -2.28
CA SER A 162 -8.51 -20.11 -1.98
C SER A 162 -8.16 -19.69 -0.55
N GLY A 163 -9.03 -18.94 0.13
CA GLY A 163 -8.72 -18.28 1.40
C GLY A 163 -7.69 -17.15 1.28
N LEU A 164 -7.38 -16.70 0.05
CA LEU A 164 -6.34 -15.71 -0.23
C LEU A 164 -6.93 -14.35 -0.64
N PRO A 165 -6.26 -13.22 -0.32
CA PRO A 165 -6.75 -11.88 -0.59
C PRO A 165 -6.53 -11.45 -2.06
N PHE A 166 -7.11 -12.22 -3.00
CA PHE A 166 -7.11 -11.85 -4.41
C PHE A 166 -7.88 -10.55 -4.66
N ARG A 167 -7.51 -9.75 -5.66
CA ARG A 167 -8.20 -8.53 -6.07
C ARG A 167 -7.86 -8.18 -7.51
N LEU A 168 -8.44 -7.09 -8.03
CA LEU A 168 -7.88 -6.42 -9.20
C LEU A 168 -6.65 -5.60 -8.76
N PRO A 169 -5.63 -5.44 -9.61
CA PRO A 169 -4.58 -4.45 -9.37
C PRO A 169 -5.20 -3.04 -9.32
N THR A 170 -4.59 -2.14 -8.55
CA THR A 170 -4.83 -0.71 -8.77
C THR A 170 -4.27 -0.32 -10.13
N GLU A 171 -4.72 0.79 -10.67
CA GLU A 171 -4.19 1.26 -11.95
C GLU A 171 -2.70 1.60 -11.87
N ALA A 172 -2.26 2.18 -10.74
CA ALA A 172 -0.85 2.48 -10.53
C ALA A 172 0.00 1.21 -10.45
N GLU A 173 -0.49 0.19 -9.75
CA GLU A 173 0.13 -1.14 -9.74
C GLU A 173 0.21 -1.74 -11.14
N TRP A 174 -0.87 -1.65 -11.91
CA TRP A 174 -0.89 -2.16 -13.28
C TRP A 174 0.15 -1.47 -14.17
N GLU A 175 0.22 -0.13 -14.13
CA GLU A 175 1.17 0.63 -14.96
C GLU A 175 2.62 0.38 -14.55
N PHE A 176 2.91 0.38 -13.25
CA PHE A 176 4.22 0.03 -12.71
C PHE A 176 4.66 -1.35 -13.20
N ALA A 177 3.75 -2.33 -13.10
CA ALA A 177 3.98 -3.70 -13.53
C ALA A 177 4.17 -3.82 -15.04
N ALA A 178 3.44 -3.04 -15.86
CA ALA A 178 3.58 -3.02 -17.31
C ALA A 178 4.94 -2.45 -17.74
N ARG A 179 5.35 -1.34 -17.12
CA ARG A 179 6.63 -0.66 -17.37
C ARG A 179 7.82 -1.49 -16.98
N ALA A 180 7.75 -2.19 -15.85
CA ALA A 180 8.83 -3.02 -15.32
C ALA A 180 10.20 -2.31 -15.36
N GLY A 181 10.25 -1.08 -14.84
CA GLY A 181 11.44 -0.21 -14.81
C GLY A 181 11.58 0.75 -16.00
N ALA A 182 10.91 0.50 -17.13
CA ALA A 182 11.02 1.34 -18.32
C ALA A 182 10.29 2.69 -18.21
N THR A 183 10.89 3.74 -18.76
CA THR A 183 10.31 5.08 -18.90
C THR A 183 9.76 5.38 -20.29
N THR A 184 9.93 4.45 -21.23
CA THR A 184 9.44 4.51 -22.62
C THR A 184 7.97 4.13 -22.75
N ALA A 185 7.40 4.27 -23.95
CA ALA A 185 6.01 3.93 -24.22
C ALA A 185 5.69 2.45 -23.96
N TYR A 186 6.63 1.55 -24.28
CA TYR A 186 6.60 0.10 -24.04
C TYR A 186 7.90 -0.34 -23.36
N PRO A 187 7.95 -1.50 -22.67
CA PRO A 187 9.16 -1.96 -21.97
C PRO A 187 10.35 -2.25 -22.89
N TRP A 188 10.12 -2.39 -24.20
CA TRP A 188 11.17 -2.57 -25.21
C TRP A 188 11.50 -1.30 -26.02
N GLY A 189 10.84 -0.17 -25.75
CA GLY A 189 11.10 1.10 -26.43
C GLY A 189 9.85 1.88 -26.81
N ASN A 190 9.94 2.69 -27.86
CA ASN A 190 8.93 3.68 -28.23
C ASN A 190 8.10 3.32 -29.47
N SER A 191 8.20 2.07 -29.96
CA SER A 191 7.43 1.62 -31.11
C SER A 191 6.77 0.26 -30.91
N LEU A 192 5.63 0.08 -31.56
CA LEU A 192 4.88 -1.18 -31.62
C LEU A 192 4.12 -1.24 -32.94
N ASP A 193 4.24 -2.38 -33.63
CA ASP A 193 3.60 -2.67 -34.91
C ASP A 193 2.83 -4.01 -34.90
N GLY A 194 2.65 -4.62 -33.73
CA GLY A 194 2.00 -5.93 -33.57
C GLY A 194 2.96 -7.14 -33.62
N THR A 195 4.27 -6.92 -33.79
CA THR A 195 5.26 -8.01 -33.74
C THR A 195 5.70 -8.38 -32.32
N GLN A 196 5.62 -7.45 -31.35
CA GLN A 196 5.92 -7.71 -29.94
C GLN A 196 4.69 -7.90 -29.04
N ALA A 197 3.49 -7.60 -29.53
CA ALA A 197 2.25 -7.81 -28.77
C ALA A 197 1.04 -8.00 -29.71
N ASN A 198 -0.04 -8.57 -29.21
CA ASN A 198 -1.27 -8.76 -29.99
C ASN A 198 -2.10 -7.47 -30.05
N CYS A 199 -1.95 -6.68 -31.12
CA CYS A 199 -2.72 -5.47 -31.37
C CYS A 199 -3.07 -5.33 -32.86
N ASP A 200 -3.73 -4.23 -33.26
CA ASP A 200 -3.92 -3.89 -34.66
C ASP A 200 -2.64 -3.29 -35.26
N GLY A 201 -1.76 -4.17 -35.73
CA GLY A 201 -0.51 -3.81 -36.41
C GLY A 201 -0.68 -3.03 -37.71
N SER A 202 -1.90 -2.92 -38.27
CA SER A 202 -2.17 -2.00 -39.38
C SER A 202 -2.15 -0.52 -38.96
N LYS A 203 -2.19 -0.25 -37.64
CA LYS A 203 -2.11 1.08 -37.03
C LYS A 203 -0.96 1.11 -36.02
N PRO A 204 0.30 1.07 -36.50
CA PRO A 204 1.48 1.07 -35.64
C PRO A 204 1.64 2.40 -34.89
N PHE A 205 2.52 2.41 -33.90
CA PHE A 205 2.92 3.60 -33.15
C PHE A 205 4.45 3.70 -33.13
N GLY A 206 4.97 4.92 -33.27
CA GLY A 206 6.42 5.18 -33.27
C GLY A 206 7.17 4.61 -34.49
N THR A 207 6.44 4.16 -35.51
CA THR A 207 6.94 3.64 -36.79
C THR A 207 5.85 3.74 -37.83
N ASP A 208 6.23 3.93 -39.09
CA ASP A 208 5.31 3.96 -40.24
C ASP A 208 5.13 2.58 -40.88
N LYS A 209 5.90 1.57 -40.45
CA LYS A 209 5.84 0.22 -40.99
C LYS A 209 4.67 -0.55 -40.33
N PRO A 210 3.65 -0.97 -41.09
CA PRO A 210 2.61 -1.85 -40.57
C PRO A 210 3.19 -3.22 -40.23
N GLY A 211 2.63 -3.86 -39.21
CA GLY A 211 2.99 -5.21 -38.81
C GLY A 211 1.77 -6.13 -38.72
N THR A 212 1.79 -7.04 -37.75
CA THR A 212 0.83 -8.16 -37.69
C THR A 212 -0.45 -7.76 -36.96
N SER A 213 -1.62 -8.08 -37.54
CA SER A 213 -2.92 -8.00 -36.87
C SER A 213 -3.58 -9.39 -36.86
N LEU A 214 -3.81 -9.96 -35.68
CA LEU A 214 -4.47 -11.28 -35.58
C LEU A 214 -6.01 -11.19 -35.67
N GLY A 215 -6.58 -10.04 -35.28
CA GLY A 215 -8.03 -9.81 -35.28
C GLY A 215 -8.81 -10.62 -34.23
N LYS A 216 -8.11 -11.34 -33.35
CA LYS A 216 -8.66 -12.18 -32.27
C LYS A 216 -7.65 -12.28 -31.10
N PRO A 217 -8.09 -12.68 -29.89
CA PRO A 217 -7.16 -13.01 -28.81
C PRO A 217 -6.19 -14.12 -29.23
N CYS A 218 -5.01 -14.14 -28.62
CA CYS A 218 -4.01 -15.18 -28.83
C CYS A 218 -3.77 -15.98 -27.54
N ALA A 219 -3.11 -17.12 -27.72
CA ALA A 219 -2.67 -17.95 -26.61
C ALA A 219 -1.66 -17.21 -25.72
N GLN A 220 -1.73 -17.49 -24.42
CA GLN A 220 -0.75 -17.01 -23.43
C GLN A 220 0.68 -17.38 -23.84
N GLY A 221 1.61 -16.44 -23.65
CA GLY A 221 3.03 -16.68 -23.89
C GLY A 221 3.45 -16.69 -25.36
N ARG A 222 2.56 -16.26 -26.28
CA ARG A 222 2.93 -16.02 -27.69
C ARG A 222 4.00 -14.95 -27.84
N TYR A 223 3.96 -13.93 -26.98
CA TYR A 223 4.88 -12.81 -26.94
C TYR A 223 5.75 -12.88 -25.68
N PRO A 224 6.96 -12.28 -25.69
CA PRO A 224 7.84 -12.32 -24.53
C PRO A 224 7.28 -11.57 -23.32
N ALA A 225 7.62 -12.03 -22.12
CA ALA A 225 7.32 -11.29 -20.90
C ALA A 225 8.21 -10.05 -20.75
N ASN A 226 7.74 -9.08 -19.94
CA ASN A 226 8.59 -8.00 -19.46
C ASN A 226 9.54 -8.44 -18.33
N ALA A 227 10.35 -7.53 -17.79
CA ALA A 227 11.37 -7.83 -16.79
C ALA A 227 10.83 -8.37 -15.44
N LEU A 228 9.54 -8.21 -15.17
CA LEU A 228 8.85 -8.77 -13.99
C LEU A 228 8.28 -10.17 -14.24
N GLY A 229 8.42 -10.70 -15.46
CA GLY A 229 7.87 -11.99 -15.86
C GLY A 229 6.37 -11.95 -16.16
N LEU A 230 5.83 -10.78 -16.51
CA LEU A 230 4.44 -10.57 -16.91
C LEU A 230 4.30 -10.56 -18.42
N PHE A 231 3.33 -11.31 -18.93
CA PHE A 231 3.05 -11.45 -20.35
C PHE A 231 1.83 -10.62 -20.75
N ASP A 232 1.76 -10.27 -22.03
CA ASP A 232 0.56 -9.69 -22.67
C ASP A 232 0.08 -8.34 -22.06
N MET A 233 0.94 -7.61 -21.33
CA MET A 233 0.62 -6.29 -20.74
C MET A 233 0.31 -5.19 -21.77
N HIS A 234 0.55 -5.43 -23.07
CA HIS A 234 0.50 -4.42 -24.15
C HIS A 234 -0.33 -4.87 -25.35
N GLY A 235 -1.46 -5.52 -25.11
CA GLY A 235 -2.39 -5.96 -26.15
C GLY A 235 -3.23 -7.13 -25.64
N ASN A 236 -3.62 -8.01 -26.56
CA ASN A 236 -4.45 -9.18 -26.30
C ASN A 236 -5.82 -8.78 -25.75
N VAL A 237 -6.04 -8.60 -24.44
CA VAL A 237 -7.32 -8.08 -23.92
C VAL A 237 -7.09 -6.90 -22.97
N PHE A 238 -8.04 -5.95 -22.95
CA PHE A 238 -8.00 -4.89 -21.94
C PHE A 238 -8.18 -5.49 -20.55
N GLU A 239 -7.47 -4.98 -19.57
CA GLU A 239 -7.51 -5.49 -18.20
C GLU A 239 -8.20 -4.50 -17.26
N TRP A 240 -9.27 -4.96 -16.59
CA TRP A 240 -9.96 -4.18 -15.56
C TRP A 240 -9.03 -3.91 -14.36
N CYS A 241 -8.96 -2.64 -13.93
CA CYS A 241 -8.31 -2.23 -12.68
C CYS A 241 -9.36 -1.93 -11.59
N ALA A 242 -8.93 -1.91 -10.32
CA ALA A 242 -9.80 -1.63 -9.18
C ALA A 242 -10.36 -0.19 -9.18
N ASP A 243 -9.61 0.75 -9.72
CA ASP A 243 -9.84 2.18 -9.59
C ASP A 243 -11.12 2.66 -10.31
N TRP A 244 -11.80 3.62 -9.68
CA TRP A 244 -12.68 4.51 -10.42
C TRP A 244 -11.84 5.42 -11.32
N TYR A 245 -12.32 5.71 -12.53
CA TYR A 245 -11.64 6.61 -13.44
C TYR A 245 -11.78 8.05 -12.96
N GLY A 246 -10.65 8.72 -12.69
CA GLY A 246 -10.62 10.11 -12.23
C GLY A 246 -9.23 10.59 -11.85
N LYS A 247 -9.19 11.68 -11.08
CA LYS A 247 -7.96 12.26 -10.53
C LYS A 247 -7.49 11.46 -9.31
N TYR A 248 -6.20 11.55 -9.03
CA TYR A 248 -5.57 10.92 -7.88
C TYR A 248 -5.23 11.96 -6.81
N ASP A 249 -5.43 11.56 -5.55
CA ASP A 249 -5.35 12.46 -4.39
C ASP A 249 -4.02 12.29 -3.63
N THR A 250 -3.26 11.23 -3.95
CA THR A 250 -2.01 10.84 -3.29
C THR A 250 -0.97 10.37 -4.32
N THR A 251 0.30 10.36 -3.93
CA THR A 251 1.43 9.79 -4.68
C THR A 251 1.82 8.40 -4.16
N ALA A 252 1.67 8.14 -2.86
CA ALA A 252 1.93 6.82 -2.27
C ALA A 252 0.68 5.94 -2.37
N ASP A 253 0.84 4.73 -2.94
CA ASP A 253 -0.18 3.70 -3.14
C ASP A 253 -1.57 4.24 -3.59
N PRO A 254 -1.64 5.02 -4.70
CA PRO A 254 -2.90 5.60 -5.14
C PRO A 254 -3.91 4.52 -5.55
N GLN A 255 -5.17 4.72 -5.14
CA GLN A 255 -6.30 3.79 -5.39
C GLN A 255 -7.42 4.42 -6.23
N GLY A 256 -7.14 5.58 -6.82
CA GLY A 256 -8.13 6.40 -7.51
C GLY A 256 -9.12 7.08 -6.55
N PRO A 257 -10.11 7.81 -7.09
CA PRO A 257 -11.15 8.45 -6.29
C PRO A 257 -12.08 7.41 -5.65
N LYS A 258 -12.67 7.77 -4.50
CA LYS A 258 -13.56 6.88 -3.73
C LYS A 258 -14.85 6.50 -4.47
N THR A 259 -15.31 7.36 -5.37
CA THR A 259 -16.54 7.19 -6.15
C THR A 259 -16.32 7.64 -7.58
N GLY A 260 -17.03 7.05 -8.54
CA GLY A 260 -16.98 7.46 -9.94
C GLY A 260 -18.08 6.81 -10.77
N ARG A 261 -18.13 7.16 -12.05
CA ARG A 261 -19.05 6.55 -13.02
C ARG A 261 -18.43 5.38 -13.76
N TYR A 262 -17.16 5.50 -14.16
CA TYR A 262 -16.47 4.53 -14.99
C TYR A 262 -15.32 3.89 -14.23
N ARG A 263 -15.02 2.62 -14.52
CA ARG A 263 -13.84 1.91 -14.02
C ARG A 263 -12.74 1.94 -15.06
N VAL A 264 -11.51 1.86 -14.58
CA VAL A 264 -10.30 1.91 -15.41
C VAL A 264 -10.09 0.59 -16.16
N LEU A 265 -9.65 0.70 -17.40
CA LEU A 265 -9.14 -0.38 -18.25
C LEU A 265 -7.75 0.00 -18.79
N ARG A 266 -6.84 -0.98 -18.87
CA ARG A 266 -5.46 -0.78 -19.33
C ARG A 266 -5.02 -1.86 -20.33
N GLY A 267 -3.89 -1.65 -21.01
CA GLY A 267 -3.21 -2.66 -21.82
C GLY A 267 -3.49 -2.62 -23.32
N GLY A 268 -4.68 -2.18 -23.75
CA GLY A 268 -5.09 -2.36 -25.14
C GLY A 268 -5.67 -3.77 -25.37
N SER A 269 -5.96 -4.10 -26.62
CA SER A 269 -6.47 -5.42 -27.01
C SER A 269 -6.07 -5.79 -28.44
N TRP A 270 -6.38 -7.00 -28.88
CA TRP A 270 -6.06 -7.52 -30.22
C TRP A 270 -6.58 -6.64 -31.36
N GLY A 271 -7.66 -5.88 -31.13
CA GLY A 271 -8.25 -4.96 -32.12
C GLY A 271 -7.87 -3.49 -31.89
N SER A 272 -7.07 -3.21 -30.86
CA SER A 272 -6.65 -1.86 -30.51
C SER A 272 -5.49 -1.40 -31.39
N PRO A 273 -5.51 -0.16 -31.92
CA PRO A 273 -4.32 0.45 -32.50
C PRO A 273 -3.16 0.46 -31.49
N ALA A 274 -1.91 0.38 -31.95
CA ALA A 274 -0.74 0.25 -31.07
C ALA A 274 -0.63 1.37 -30.03
N HIS A 275 -1.01 2.62 -30.37
CA HIS A 275 -0.98 3.75 -29.42
C HIS A 275 -1.90 3.54 -28.20
N LEU A 276 -2.92 2.67 -28.30
CA LEU A 276 -3.79 2.32 -27.17
C LEU A 276 -3.15 1.30 -26.21
N CYS A 277 -2.07 0.65 -26.63
CA CYS A 277 -1.36 -0.38 -25.87
C CYS A 277 -0.16 0.18 -25.08
N ARG A 278 0.10 1.49 -25.13
CA ARG A 278 1.19 2.15 -24.39
C ARG A 278 1.01 1.93 -22.88
N SER A 279 2.12 1.82 -22.18
CA SER A 279 2.16 1.65 -20.71
C SER A 279 1.31 2.69 -20.00
N GLY A 280 1.39 3.96 -20.39
CA GLY A 280 0.64 5.07 -19.78
C GLY A 280 -0.79 5.27 -20.31
N ARG A 281 -1.25 4.53 -21.33
CA ARG A 281 -2.59 4.76 -21.90
C ARG A 281 -3.70 4.24 -20.99
N ARG A 282 -4.53 5.16 -20.52
CA ARG A 282 -5.68 4.87 -19.66
C ARG A 282 -6.97 4.95 -20.48
N VAL A 283 -7.83 3.94 -20.37
CA VAL A 283 -9.20 3.99 -20.90
C VAL A 283 -10.18 3.60 -19.81
N PHE A 284 -11.48 3.70 -20.08
CA PHE A 284 -12.51 3.46 -19.09
C PHE A 284 -13.77 2.88 -19.72
N ASN A 285 -14.57 2.18 -18.91
CA ASN A 285 -15.92 1.79 -19.29
C ASN A 285 -16.81 1.68 -18.05
N GLU A 286 -18.14 1.61 -18.23
CA GLU A 286 -19.08 1.47 -17.13
C GLU A 286 -18.92 0.09 -16.46
N PRO A 287 -19.07 -0.01 -15.13
CA PRO A 287 -18.78 -1.24 -14.40
C PRO A 287 -19.60 -2.46 -14.83
N GLY A 288 -20.83 -2.24 -15.30
CA GLY A 288 -21.76 -3.28 -15.76
C GLY A 288 -21.72 -3.53 -17.27
N SER A 289 -20.99 -2.74 -18.04
CA SER A 289 -20.92 -2.91 -19.49
C SER A 289 -20.01 -4.08 -19.84
N GLN A 290 -20.53 -4.98 -20.69
CA GLN A 290 -19.74 -6.01 -21.36
C GLN A 290 -19.24 -5.48 -22.69
N GLY A 291 -17.92 -5.53 -22.92
CA GLY A 291 -17.28 -5.03 -24.12
C GLY A 291 -17.28 -6.05 -25.26
N THR A 292 -18.42 -6.25 -25.94
CA THR A 292 -18.55 -7.23 -27.02
C THR A 292 -17.62 -6.98 -28.22
N SER A 293 -17.03 -5.79 -28.35
CA SER A 293 -16.14 -5.40 -29.47
C SER A 293 -14.71 -5.03 -29.10
N ILE A 294 -14.39 -4.79 -27.83
CA ILE A 294 -13.05 -4.29 -27.41
C ILE A 294 -12.21 -5.32 -26.65
N GLY A 295 -12.78 -6.47 -26.25
CA GLY A 295 -12.05 -7.53 -25.55
C GLY A 295 -11.66 -7.14 -24.14
N GLN A 296 -12.62 -7.17 -23.21
CA GLN A 296 -12.39 -6.87 -21.79
C GLN A 296 -12.19 -8.15 -21.00
N GLY A 297 -11.04 -8.28 -20.36
CA GLY A 297 -10.67 -9.35 -19.44
C GLY A 297 -10.17 -8.80 -18.10
N LEU A 298 -9.39 -9.60 -17.38
CA LEU A 298 -8.79 -9.20 -16.11
C LEU A 298 -7.46 -9.90 -15.87
N ARG A 299 -6.61 -9.25 -15.07
CA ARG A 299 -5.45 -9.86 -14.42
C ARG A 299 -5.63 -9.82 -12.92
N LEU A 300 -5.11 -10.83 -12.23
CA LEU A 300 -5.22 -10.94 -10.79
C LEU A 300 -4.12 -10.15 -10.08
N GLY A 301 -4.49 -9.43 -9.04
CA GLY A 301 -3.62 -9.03 -7.95
C GLY A 301 -3.84 -9.94 -6.75
N LEU A 302 -2.80 -10.20 -5.97
CA LEU A 302 -2.87 -10.89 -4.70
C LEU A 302 -2.02 -10.13 -3.69
N ASP A 303 -2.66 -9.60 -2.66
CA ASP A 303 -1.93 -9.00 -1.55
C ASP A 303 -1.12 -10.08 -0.83
N LEU A 304 0.10 -9.74 -0.47
CA LEU A 304 0.84 -10.58 0.47
C LEU A 304 0.11 -10.53 1.81
N PRO A 305 -0.09 -11.68 2.49
CA PRO A 305 -0.51 -11.63 3.88
C PRO A 305 0.53 -10.80 4.62
N ASN A 306 0.10 -9.67 5.20
CA ASN A 306 0.97 -8.82 5.98
C ASN A 306 1.59 -9.68 7.07
N LYS A 307 2.89 -9.96 6.98
CA LYS A 307 3.62 -10.48 8.14
C LYS A 307 3.33 -9.48 9.26
N PRO A 308 2.87 -9.94 10.44
CA PRO A 308 2.67 -9.04 11.56
C PRO A 308 3.90 -8.15 11.73
N LEU A 309 3.68 -6.84 11.67
CA LEU A 309 4.75 -5.87 11.83
C LEU A 309 5.03 -5.76 13.31
N HIS A 310 6.30 -5.86 13.70
CA HIS A 310 6.68 -5.82 15.10
C HIS A 310 7.74 -4.76 15.37
N ILE A 311 7.63 -4.12 16.53
CA ILE A 311 8.65 -3.25 17.12
C ILE A 311 8.96 -3.84 18.50
N GLY A 312 10.10 -4.51 18.63
CA GLY A 312 10.40 -5.32 19.82
C GLY A 312 9.30 -6.38 20.03
N SER A 313 8.65 -6.36 21.21
CA SER A 313 7.53 -7.25 21.53
C SER A 313 6.16 -6.76 21.03
N ALA A 314 6.06 -5.55 20.48
CA ALA A 314 4.77 -4.96 20.10
C ALA A 314 4.43 -5.26 18.65
N GLU A 315 3.26 -5.89 18.40
CA GLU A 315 2.69 -5.93 17.06
C GLU A 315 2.06 -4.56 16.73
N VAL A 316 2.42 -4.02 15.57
CA VAL A 316 2.05 -2.69 15.08
C VAL A 316 1.49 -2.74 13.65
N SER A 317 0.98 -3.88 13.19
CA SER A 317 0.45 -4.04 11.83
C SER A 317 -0.75 -3.12 11.53
N ARG A 318 -1.54 -2.77 12.55
CA ARG A 318 -2.83 -2.06 12.44
C ARG A 318 -2.92 -1.02 13.55
N VAL A 319 -2.61 0.23 13.20
CA VAL A 319 -2.52 1.35 14.14
C VAL A 319 -3.78 2.21 14.06
N LEU A 320 -4.38 2.52 15.20
CA LEU A 320 -5.46 3.49 15.31
C LEU A 320 -4.99 4.71 16.12
N VAL A 321 -5.06 5.89 15.53
CA VAL A 321 -4.79 7.16 16.23
C VAL A 321 -6.12 7.86 16.50
N LEU A 322 -6.46 8.05 17.76
CA LEU A 322 -7.62 8.80 18.22
C LEU A 322 -7.14 10.14 18.75
N GLY A 323 -7.60 11.26 18.20
CA GLY A 323 -7.16 12.57 18.65
C GLY A 323 -8.11 13.68 18.26
N ASN A 324 -7.70 14.93 18.39
CA ASN A 324 -8.52 16.08 18.02
C ASN A 324 -7.97 16.77 16.75
N SER A 325 -8.19 18.08 16.61
CA SER A 325 -7.73 18.88 15.48
C SER A 325 -6.24 18.75 15.21
N VAL A 326 -5.42 18.47 16.23
CA VAL A 326 -3.98 18.22 16.09
C VAL A 326 -3.67 16.97 15.27
N THR A 327 -4.56 15.96 15.32
CA THR A 327 -4.35 14.68 14.62
C THR A 327 -5.06 14.60 13.29
N LEU A 328 -6.27 15.17 13.18
CA LEU A 328 -7.08 15.15 11.97
C LEU A 328 -8.14 16.24 12.04
N HIS A 329 -8.18 17.13 11.06
CA HIS A 329 -9.26 18.10 10.92
C HIS A 329 -9.56 18.33 9.43
N GLY A 330 -10.82 18.16 9.03
CA GLY A 330 -11.26 18.49 7.66
C GLY A 330 -11.16 19.99 7.35
N PRO A 331 -11.23 20.38 6.08
CA PRO A 331 -11.12 21.78 5.70
C PRO A 331 -12.24 22.63 6.30
N LEU A 332 -11.88 23.81 6.81
CA LEU A 332 -12.77 24.88 7.28
C LEU A 332 -12.26 26.22 6.73
N LYS A 333 -12.82 26.62 5.58
CA LYS A 333 -12.38 27.83 4.86
C LYS A 333 -12.60 29.10 5.68
N GLU A 334 -13.59 29.11 6.56
CA GLU A 334 -13.97 30.25 7.40
C GLU A 334 -12.84 30.67 8.36
N ILE A 335 -11.99 29.70 8.74
CA ILE A 335 -10.83 29.92 9.62
C ILE A 335 -9.50 29.80 8.86
N GLY A 336 -9.54 29.78 7.53
CA GLY A 336 -8.36 29.66 6.68
C GLY A 336 -7.64 28.31 6.79
N TRP A 337 -8.37 27.23 7.13
CA TRP A 337 -7.83 25.88 7.16
C TRP A 337 -8.33 25.08 5.95
N GLU A 338 -7.43 24.66 5.07
CA GLU A 338 -7.79 23.95 3.82
C GLU A 338 -7.34 22.48 3.82
N GLY A 339 -6.57 22.05 4.81
CA GLY A 339 -6.10 20.67 4.92
C GLY A 339 -7.16 19.71 5.43
N ASP A 340 -6.91 18.41 5.24
CA ASP A 340 -7.68 17.30 5.77
C ASP A 340 -6.84 16.38 6.67
N TRP A 341 -5.86 16.98 7.37
CA TRP A 341 -4.88 16.37 8.27
C TRP A 341 -4.77 17.19 9.57
N GLY A 342 -3.74 16.96 10.39
CA GLY A 342 -3.52 17.74 11.62
C GLY A 342 -3.44 19.26 11.39
N MET A 343 -4.29 20.02 12.07
CA MET A 343 -4.42 21.47 11.95
C MET A 343 -3.10 22.17 12.25
N ALA A 344 -2.74 23.12 11.38
CA ALA A 344 -1.47 23.86 11.37
C ALA A 344 -0.21 23.05 11.03
N ALA A 345 -0.31 21.81 10.55
CA ALA A 345 0.77 21.21 9.74
C ALA A 345 0.71 21.73 8.29
N SER A 346 1.86 22.00 7.68
CA SER A 346 1.94 22.56 6.32
C SER A 346 1.63 21.55 5.23
N ALA A 347 1.78 20.27 5.54
CA ALA A 347 1.47 19.15 4.65
C ALA A 347 1.08 17.93 5.48
N ARG A 348 0.38 16.98 4.85
CA ARG A 348 -0.16 15.79 5.51
C ARG A 348 0.93 14.95 6.16
N GLU A 349 2.04 14.72 5.45
CA GLU A 349 3.20 13.97 5.91
C GLU A 349 3.95 14.61 7.09
N LYS A 350 3.63 15.86 7.43
CA LYS A 350 4.22 16.60 8.55
C LYS A 350 3.31 16.70 9.76
N ASP A 351 2.08 16.17 9.69
CA ASP A 351 1.21 16.13 10.86
C ASP A 351 1.67 15.07 11.88
N PHE A 352 1.11 15.14 13.08
CA PHE A 352 1.47 14.23 14.16
C PHE A 352 1.30 12.74 13.78
N ALA A 353 0.20 12.39 13.13
CA ALA A 353 -0.14 11.00 12.84
C ALA A 353 0.80 10.40 11.78
N HIS A 354 1.11 11.15 10.72
CA HIS A 354 1.95 10.68 9.62
C HIS A 354 3.43 10.71 9.98
N VAL A 355 3.89 11.66 10.82
CA VAL A 355 5.24 11.59 11.39
C VAL A 355 5.37 10.33 12.27
N LEU A 356 4.36 10.03 13.09
CA LEU A 356 4.35 8.81 13.90
C LEU A 356 4.32 7.53 13.05
N LEU A 357 3.54 7.52 11.97
CA LEU A 357 3.54 6.41 11.00
C LEU A 357 4.91 6.20 10.38
N GLY A 358 5.64 7.27 10.06
CA GLY A 358 7.01 7.21 9.56
C GLY A 358 7.96 6.51 10.53
N HIS A 359 7.86 6.80 11.83
CA HIS A 359 8.62 6.10 12.87
C HIS A 359 8.29 4.61 12.91
N PHE A 360 7.00 4.26 12.92
CA PHE A 360 6.59 2.85 12.93
C PHE A 360 7.05 2.11 11.67
N ALA A 361 6.89 2.72 10.50
CA ALA A 361 7.27 2.11 9.24
C ALA A 361 8.78 1.80 9.19
N LYS A 362 9.59 2.74 9.67
CA LYS A 362 11.04 2.59 9.77
C LYS A 362 11.43 1.49 10.76
N ALA A 363 10.84 1.49 11.95
CA ALA A 363 11.22 0.56 13.01
C ALA A 363 10.71 -0.87 12.78
N ALA A 364 9.53 -1.02 12.16
CA ALA A 364 8.95 -2.32 11.84
C ALA A 364 9.40 -2.87 10.48
N HIS A 365 10.21 -2.12 9.71
CA HIS A 365 10.65 -2.46 8.36
C HIS A 365 9.50 -2.77 7.39
N GLY A 366 8.42 -2.00 7.50
CA GLY A 366 7.23 -2.16 6.68
C GLY A 366 6.13 -1.21 7.13
N LEU A 367 5.25 -0.80 6.22
CA LEU A 367 4.24 0.23 6.50
C LEU A 367 3.01 -0.36 7.21
N PRO A 368 2.70 0.04 8.46
CA PRO A 368 1.44 -0.30 9.10
C PRO A 368 0.22 0.22 8.33
N GLU A 369 -0.89 -0.51 8.40
CA GLU A 369 -2.18 0.11 8.13
C GLU A 369 -2.49 1.08 9.28
N MET A 370 -2.77 2.35 8.96
CA MET A 370 -3.13 3.34 9.97
C MET A 370 -4.50 3.95 9.69
N ARG A 371 -5.31 4.08 10.74
CA ARG A 371 -6.52 4.91 10.76
C ARG A 371 -6.36 6.04 11.74
N VAL A 372 -6.86 7.21 11.37
CA VAL A 372 -6.93 8.38 12.25
C VAL A 372 -8.38 8.79 12.38
N LYS A 373 -8.83 9.03 13.61
CA LYS A 373 -10.19 9.47 13.91
C LYS A 373 -10.14 10.71 14.79
N ASN A 374 -10.82 11.76 14.33
CA ASN A 374 -11.09 12.91 15.17
C ASN A 374 -12.15 12.52 16.22
N LEU A 375 -11.84 12.80 17.47
CA LEU A 375 -12.59 12.45 18.67
C LEU A 375 -12.99 13.70 19.46
N ALA A 376 -13.05 14.87 18.82
CA ALA A 376 -13.49 16.10 19.48
C ALA A 376 -14.94 16.01 19.99
N GLY A 377 -15.78 15.15 19.39
CA GLY A 377 -17.12 14.84 19.89
C GLY A 377 -17.11 14.16 21.26
N PHE A 378 -16.15 13.26 21.53
CA PHE A 378 -15.95 12.66 22.85
C PHE A 378 -15.52 13.71 23.87
N GLU A 379 -14.52 14.53 23.53
CA GLU A 379 -14.03 15.57 24.44
C GLU A 379 -15.14 16.56 24.84
N ARG A 380 -16.00 16.95 23.88
CA ARG A 380 -17.14 17.84 24.13
C ARG A 380 -18.34 17.15 24.81
N GLY A 381 -18.42 15.82 24.73
CA GLY A 381 -19.59 15.03 25.10
C GLY A 381 -19.28 13.87 26.05
N LEU A 382 -18.24 13.98 26.89
CA LEU A 382 -17.63 12.89 27.69
C LEU A 382 -18.60 11.79 28.13
N ALA A 383 -19.54 12.10 29.03
CA ALA A 383 -20.44 11.10 29.62
C ALA A 383 -21.56 10.62 28.69
N ALA A 384 -21.88 11.39 27.64
CA ALA A 384 -22.94 11.09 26.68
C ALA A 384 -22.41 10.41 25.40
N TYR A 385 -21.09 10.29 25.27
CA TYR A 385 -20.47 9.77 24.06
C TYR A 385 -20.54 8.23 24.03
N ASP A 386 -21.31 7.70 23.08
CA ASP A 386 -21.42 6.26 22.86
C ASP A 386 -20.18 5.76 22.10
N VAL A 387 -19.17 5.32 22.85
CA VAL A 387 -17.88 4.89 22.30
C VAL A 387 -18.04 3.76 21.30
N ALA A 388 -18.89 2.76 21.60
CA ALA A 388 -19.05 1.58 20.74
C ALA A 388 -19.68 1.94 19.39
N LYS A 389 -20.69 2.81 19.42
CA LYS A 389 -21.38 3.27 18.21
C LYS A 389 -20.54 4.25 17.39
N GLU A 390 -19.97 5.27 18.04
CA GLU A 390 -19.26 6.34 17.34
C GLU A 390 -17.90 5.90 16.77
N LEU A 391 -17.33 4.81 17.32
CA LEU A 391 -16.11 4.15 16.86
C LEU A 391 -16.36 2.81 16.16
N GLU A 392 -17.58 2.50 15.71
CA GLU A 392 -17.91 1.19 15.11
C GLU A 392 -16.92 0.79 14.00
N LYS A 393 -16.58 1.72 13.09
CA LYS A 393 -15.66 1.47 11.97
C LYS A 393 -14.21 1.32 12.44
N GLU A 394 -13.82 2.04 13.47
CA GLU A 394 -12.50 1.99 14.08
C GLU A 394 -12.31 0.72 14.93
N LEU A 395 -13.38 0.22 15.56
CA LEU A 395 -13.37 -1.06 16.29
C LEU A 395 -13.38 -2.24 15.32
N ALA A 396 -14.15 -2.16 14.23
CA ALA A 396 -14.12 -3.14 13.14
C ALA A 396 -12.75 -3.21 12.44
N PHE A 397 -11.94 -2.15 12.54
CA PHE A 397 -10.56 -2.16 12.08
C PHE A 397 -9.65 -3.08 12.92
N LYS A 398 -10.05 -3.56 14.10
CA LYS A 398 -9.25 -4.48 14.93
C LYS A 398 -7.77 -4.05 15.04
N PRO A 399 -7.50 -2.85 15.57
CA PRO A 399 -6.14 -2.38 15.76
C PRO A 399 -5.38 -3.28 16.74
N ASN A 400 -4.07 -3.43 16.55
CA ASN A 400 -3.16 -4.05 17.53
C ASN A 400 -2.42 -2.99 18.36
N LEU A 401 -2.37 -1.74 17.88
CA LEU A 401 -1.90 -0.56 18.61
C LEU A 401 -2.94 0.57 18.49
N VAL A 402 -3.30 1.17 19.63
CA VAL A 402 -4.13 2.39 19.68
C VAL A 402 -3.37 3.49 20.41
N VAL A 403 -3.25 4.64 19.74
CA VAL A 403 -2.67 5.87 20.29
C VAL A 403 -3.79 6.86 20.57
N VAL A 404 -3.94 7.30 21.82
CA VAL A 404 -4.96 8.24 22.26
C VAL A 404 -4.31 9.59 22.59
N ALA A 405 -4.78 10.61 21.89
CA ALA A 405 -4.22 11.96 21.84
C ALA A 405 -5.31 13.02 22.06
N VAL A 406 -6.10 12.88 23.11
CA VAL A 406 -7.29 13.70 23.44
C VAL A 406 -7.18 14.32 24.84
N GLY A 407 -7.93 15.39 25.09
CA GLY A 407 -8.06 16.08 26.37
C GLY A 407 -8.38 17.58 26.23
N ARG A 408 -7.88 18.23 25.17
CA ARG A 408 -7.92 19.69 25.02
C ARG A 408 -9.33 20.27 24.93
N ASN A 409 -10.22 19.64 24.18
CA ASN A 409 -11.56 20.18 23.97
C ASN A 409 -12.54 19.84 25.10
N ALA A 410 -12.09 19.09 26.11
CA ALA A 410 -12.90 18.79 27.28
C ALA A 410 -12.87 19.96 28.25
N LYS A 411 -14.02 20.23 28.88
CA LYS A 411 -14.13 21.23 29.95
C LYS A 411 -13.24 20.83 31.13
N ASP A 412 -12.55 21.80 31.71
CA ASP A 412 -11.69 21.54 32.86
C ASP A 412 -12.52 21.07 34.06
N PRO A 413 -12.18 19.91 34.66
CA PRO A 413 -12.92 19.37 35.78
C PRO A 413 -12.49 20.07 37.08
N VAL A 414 -13.30 21.01 37.54
CA VAL A 414 -12.99 21.84 38.73
C VAL A 414 -13.48 21.14 40.01
N THR A 415 -14.70 20.63 39.99
CA THR A 415 -15.32 19.94 41.14
C THR A 415 -14.95 18.46 41.19
N GLU A 416 -15.03 17.84 42.37
CA GLU A 416 -14.81 16.39 42.52
C GLU A 416 -15.78 15.55 41.68
N ALA A 417 -17.02 16.02 41.51
CA ALA A 417 -18.00 15.37 40.63
C ALA A 417 -17.58 15.43 39.16
N GLU A 418 -17.08 16.58 38.68
CA GLU A 418 -16.58 16.72 37.31
C GLU A 418 -15.31 15.88 37.08
N LYS A 419 -14.40 15.82 38.06
CA LYS A 419 -13.19 14.96 37.99
C LYS A 419 -13.56 13.49 37.93
N ALA A 420 -14.52 13.06 38.75
CA ALA A 420 -15.04 11.69 38.74
C ALA A 420 -15.71 11.35 37.39
N ALA A 421 -16.49 12.27 36.83
CA ALA A 421 -17.13 12.09 35.52
C ALA A 421 -16.10 12.01 34.39
N TYR A 422 -15.09 12.88 34.38
CA TYR A 422 -14.00 12.83 33.40
C TYR A 422 -13.25 11.51 33.48
N LEU A 423 -12.85 11.10 34.69
CA LEU A 423 -12.16 9.82 34.92
C LEU A 423 -13.02 8.64 34.43
N ALA A 424 -14.30 8.60 34.79
CA ALA A 424 -15.21 7.54 34.37
C ALA A 424 -15.36 7.46 32.84
N ALA A 425 -15.55 8.60 32.17
CA ALA A 425 -15.68 8.66 30.72
C ALA A 425 -14.39 8.22 30.01
N PHE A 426 -13.24 8.70 30.47
CA PHE A 426 -11.95 8.36 29.88
C PHE A 426 -11.59 6.88 30.11
N THR A 427 -11.83 6.36 31.32
CA THR A 427 -11.69 4.92 31.62
C THR A 427 -12.63 4.08 30.75
N HIS A 428 -13.88 4.52 30.54
CA HIS A 428 -14.82 3.81 29.68
C HIS A 428 -14.35 3.75 28.22
N LEU A 429 -13.81 4.84 27.67
CA LEU A 429 -13.19 4.88 26.35
C LEU A 429 -12.06 3.85 26.25
N LEU A 430 -11.10 3.89 27.17
CA LEU A 430 -9.95 2.98 27.14
C LEU A 430 -10.36 1.52 27.33
N LYS A 431 -11.33 1.24 28.22
CA LYS A 431 -11.83 -0.11 28.46
C LYS A 431 -12.51 -0.69 27.21
N THR A 432 -13.36 0.09 26.55
CA THR A 432 -14.03 -0.32 25.31
C THR A 432 -13.01 -0.66 24.22
N LEU A 433 -11.96 0.16 24.08
CA LEU A 433 -10.86 -0.11 23.14
C LEU A 433 -10.09 -1.38 23.52
N LYS A 434 -9.81 -1.60 24.81
CA LYS A 434 -9.08 -2.77 25.32
C LYS A 434 -9.85 -4.06 25.09
N GLU A 435 -11.15 -4.06 25.33
CA GLU A 435 -12.03 -5.23 25.14
C GLU A 435 -12.12 -5.64 23.66
N ASN A 436 -11.91 -4.71 22.74
CA ASN A 436 -11.88 -4.98 21.31
C ASN A 436 -10.52 -5.52 20.83
N GLY A 437 -10.21 -6.77 21.18
CA GLY A 437 -9.04 -7.49 20.66
C GLY A 437 -7.74 -7.26 21.42
N GLN A 438 -7.80 -6.65 22.62
CA GLN A 438 -6.67 -6.45 23.52
C GLN A 438 -5.47 -5.70 22.88
N PRO A 439 -5.70 -4.57 22.17
CA PRO A 439 -4.59 -3.80 21.63
C PRO A 439 -3.65 -3.30 22.73
N ARG A 440 -2.42 -2.97 22.34
CA ARG A 440 -1.57 -2.09 23.14
C ARG A 440 -2.19 -0.69 23.10
N LEU A 441 -2.45 -0.13 24.27
CA LEU A 441 -3.01 1.21 24.42
C LEU A 441 -1.91 2.15 24.89
N VAL A 442 -1.74 3.25 24.17
CA VAL A 442 -0.80 4.32 24.52
C VAL A 442 -1.57 5.63 24.56
N VAL A 443 -1.49 6.34 25.69
CA VAL A 443 -2.09 7.65 25.88
C VAL A 443 -0.96 8.66 26.07
N ARG A 444 -1.01 9.79 25.35
CA ARG A 444 0.00 10.85 25.48
C ARG A 444 -0.53 12.04 26.31
N SER A 445 0.35 12.80 26.95
CA SER A 445 0.02 14.10 27.59
C SER A 445 -0.26 15.20 26.56
N GLU A 446 -0.83 16.33 26.98
CA GLU A 446 -1.32 17.34 26.05
C GLU A 446 -0.20 18.19 25.40
N PHE A 447 -0.50 18.87 24.29
CA PHE A 447 0.47 19.82 23.70
C PHE A 447 0.56 21.09 24.56
N TRP A 448 -0.61 21.56 24.98
CA TRP A 448 -0.80 22.59 26.00
C TRP A 448 -0.96 21.90 27.35
N GLU A 449 -0.19 22.31 28.34
CA GLU A 449 -0.15 21.66 29.64
C GLU A 449 -1.50 21.74 30.37
N GLU A 450 -2.01 20.59 30.81
CA GLU A 450 -3.34 20.46 31.42
C GLU A 450 -3.30 19.55 32.67
N PRO A 451 -2.64 19.97 33.76
CA PRO A 451 -2.22 19.05 34.83
C PRO A 451 -3.36 18.25 35.48
N ALA A 452 -4.54 18.87 35.63
CA ALA A 452 -5.71 18.20 36.20
C ALA A 452 -6.24 17.08 35.31
N LYS A 453 -6.35 17.33 33.99
CA LYS A 453 -6.81 16.34 33.01
C LYS A 453 -5.78 15.24 32.82
N GLU A 454 -4.51 15.59 32.77
CA GLU A 454 -3.40 14.65 32.66
C GLU A 454 -3.31 13.69 33.85
N ALA A 455 -3.51 14.18 35.08
CA ALA A 455 -3.56 13.34 36.28
C ALA A 455 -4.71 12.31 36.21
N LEU A 456 -5.89 12.72 35.72
CA LEU A 456 -7.04 11.84 35.56
C LEU A 456 -6.82 10.83 34.41
N ALA A 457 -6.25 11.26 33.29
CA ALA A 457 -5.91 10.38 32.17
C ALA A 457 -4.88 9.33 32.58
N LYS A 458 -3.87 9.70 33.36
CA LYS A 458 -2.89 8.76 33.93
C LYS A 458 -3.57 7.73 34.84
N LYS A 459 -4.46 8.16 35.74
CA LYS A 459 -5.23 7.24 36.61
C LYS A 459 -6.12 6.30 35.80
N ALA A 460 -6.72 6.78 34.71
CA ALA A 460 -7.49 5.94 33.80
C ALA A 460 -6.60 4.88 33.12
N CYS A 461 -5.39 5.24 32.69
CA CYS A 461 -4.43 4.32 32.09
C CYS A 461 -4.00 3.22 33.06
N GLU A 462 -3.68 3.59 34.30
CA GLU A 462 -3.34 2.64 35.38
C GLU A 462 -4.48 1.63 35.60
N THR A 463 -5.73 2.09 35.55
CA THR A 463 -6.92 1.26 35.74
C THR A 463 -7.08 0.18 34.66
N VAL A 464 -6.70 0.47 33.41
CA VAL A 464 -6.89 -0.44 32.27
C VAL A 464 -5.61 -1.13 31.79
N GLY A 465 -4.47 -0.83 32.42
CA GLY A 465 -3.15 -1.31 31.96
C GLY A 465 -2.72 -0.71 30.61
N ALA A 466 -2.98 0.58 30.40
CA ALA A 466 -2.47 1.34 29.25
C ALA A 466 -1.15 2.06 29.60
N LEU A 467 -0.31 2.29 28.59
CA LEU A 467 0.91 3.08 28.75
C LEU A 467 0.56 4.57 28.67
N TYR A 468 0.83 5.31 29.74
CA TYR A 468 0.77 6.78 29.71
C TYR A 468 2.15 7.36 29.40
N VAL A 469 2.23 8.23 28.41
CA VAL A 469 3.47 8.88 27.97
C VAL A 469 3.38 10.38 28.17
N ASP A 470 4.22 10.90 29.07
CA ASP A 470 4.42 12.35 29.18
C ASP A 470 5.34 12.85 28.06
N ILE A 471 4.77 13.60 27.13
CA ILE A 471 5.49 14.28 26.05
C ILE A 471 6.03 15.66 26.49
N GLY A 472 5.96 16.01 27.78
CA GLY A 472 6.34 17.29 28.35
C GLY A 472 5.37 18.40 28.00
N ALA A 473 5.83 19.65 28.01
CA ALA A 473 5.03 20.83 27.64
C ALA A 473 5.56 21.53 26.35
N PRO A 474 5.42 20.91 25.16
CA PRO A 474 5.97 21.48 23.92
C PRO A 474 5.45 22.90 23.60
N ALA A 475 4.23 23.25 24.01
CA ALA A 475 3.67 24.59 23.79
C ALA A 475 4.44 25.72 24.49
N ARG A 476 5.27 25.43 25.50
CA ARG A 476 6.10 26.44 26.19
C ARG A 476 7.18 27.05 25.30
N ASP A 477 7.58 26.35 24.23
CA ASP A 477 8.49 26.89 23.22
C ASP A 477 7.65 27.45 22.05
N PRO A 478 7.61 28.79 21.87
CA PRO A 478 6.81 29.42 20.81
C PRO A 478 7.20 28.96 19.41
N ALA A 479 8.43 28.49 19.20
CA ALA A 479 8.85 27.97 17.91
C ALA A 479 8.25 26.59 17.57
N ASN A 480 7.43 26.00 18.45
CA ASN A 480 6.61 24.83 18.13
C ASN A 480 5.21 25.21 17.59
N LEU A 481 4.83 26.48 17.61
CA LEU A 481 3.53 26.96 17.13
C LEU A 481 3.55 27.18 15.61
N GLY A 482 2.42 26.97 14.94
CA GLY A 482 2.29 27.19 13.50
C GLY A 482 2.60 28.62 13.09
N SER A 483 2.30 29.58 13.97
CA SER A 483 2.63 31.01 13.79
C SER A 483 4.13 31.29 13.68
N ALA A 484 4.98 30.43 14.23
CA ALA A 484 6.43 30.63 14.19
C ALA A 484 7.05 30.20 12.84
N GLU A 485 6.37 29.33 12.09
CA GLU A 485 6.89 28.76 10.85
C GLU A 485 6.33 29.46 9.62
N ARG A 486 5.11 30.02 9.71
CA ARG A 486 4.44 30.67 8.59
C ARG A 486 3.34 31.60 9.03
N LYS A 487 2.95 32.50 8.13
CA LYS A 487 1.83 33.41 8.33
C LYS A 487 0.51 32.64 8.29
N ILE A 488 -0.19 32.59 9.42
CA ILE A 488 -1.52 32.00 9.57
C ILE A 488 -2.44 33.09 10.13
N ASN A 489 -3.45 33.49 9.36
CA ASN A 489 -4.28 34.64 9.71
C ASN A 489 -5.21 34.39 10.91
N HIS A 490 -5.74 33.17 11.03
CA HIS A 490 -6.63 32.82 12.14
C HIS A 490 -5.81 32.46 13.38
N ALA A 491 -5.96 33.25 14.45
CA ALA A 491 -5.20 33.08 15.70
C ALA A 491 -5.34 31.66 16.30
N GLY A 492 -6.54 31.08 16.22
CA GLY A 492 -6.78 29.71 16.68
C GLY A 492 -5.96 28.68 15.92
N VAL A 493 -5.83 28.81 14.59
CA VAL A 493 -4.99 27.89 13.79
C VAL A 493 -3.51 28.19 14.03
N ALA A 494 -3.15 29.47 14.13
CA ALA A 494 -1.77 29.91 14.36
C ALA A 494 -1.19 29.39 15.69
N GLY A 495 -2.02 29.24 16.71
CA GLY A 495 -1.64 28.70 18.02
C GLY A 495 -1.60 27.17 18.10
N HIS A 496 -1.97 26.43 17.06
CA HIS A 496 -1.77 24.97 17.00
C HIS A 496 -0.28 24.63 16.77
N PRO A 497 0.15 23.40 17.08
CA PRO A 497 1.50 22.96 16.74
C PRO A 497 1.77 23.06 15.23
N GLY A 498 2.86 23.73 14.87
CA GLY A 498 3.41 23.74 13.51
C GLY A 498 4.08 22.42 13.14
N ASP A 499 4.77 22.33 12.00
CA ASP A 499 5.50 21.13 11.58
C ASP A 499 6.50 20.65 12.65
N ARG A 500 7.22 21.57 13.28
CA ARG A 500 8.15 21.31 14.39
C ARG A 500 7.42 20.84 15.63
N GLY A 501 6.29 21.47 15.96
CA GLY A 501 5.43 21.08 17.08
C GLY A 501 4.85 19.67 16.90
N MET A 502 4.37 19.34 15.71
CA MET A 502 3.86 18.02 15.36
C MET A 502 4.96 16.96 15.48
N ARG A 503 6.15 17.26 14.93
CA ARG A 503 7.31 16.37 14.99
C ARG A 503 7.77 16.12 16.42
N ILE A 504 7.92 17.15 17.24
CA ILE A 504 8.43 16.97 18.61
C ILE A 504 7.48 16.12 19.47
N MET A 505 6.16 16.26 19.28
CA MET A 505 5.18 15.39 19.95
C MET A 505 5.32 13.94 19.50
N ALA A 506 5.40 13.70 18.19
CA ALA A 506 5.54 12.36 17.64
C ALA A 506 6.87 11.70 18.04
N ASP A 507 7.98 12.45 18.02
CA ASP A 507 9.31 11.96 18.40
C ASP A 507 9.38 11.57 19.87
N ARG A 508 8.83 12.40 20.77
CA ARG A 508 8.81 12.11 22.22
C ARG A 508 7.96 10.88 22.53
N LEU A 509 6.79 10.78 21.89
CA LEU A 509 5.92 9.61 22.01
C LEU A 509 6.61 8.35 21.50
N TRP A 510 7.20 8.41 20.30
CA TRP A 510 7.94 7.32 19.68
C TRP A 510 9.07 6.84 20.58
N GLN A 511 9.93 7.73 21.07
CA GLN A 511 11.06 7.38 21.93
C GLN A 511 10.63 6.68 23.22
N ALA A 512 9.48 7.06 23.80
CA ALA A 512 8.96 6.39 24.99
C ALA A 512 8.48 4.97 24.68
N MET A 513 7.71 4.80 23.59
CA MET A 513 7.23 3.49 23.16
C MET A 513 8.38 2.56 22.75
N GLU A 514 9.38 3.06 22.04
CA GLU A 514 10.54 2.29 21.62
C GLU A 514 11.33 1.76 22.83
N ARG A 515 11.54 2.60 23.85
CA ARG A 515 12.18 2.17 25.11
C ARG A 515 11.37 1.09 25.81
N GLU A 516 10.06 1.27 25.94
CA GLU A 516 9.16 0.30 26.57
C GLU A 516 9.21 -1.06 25.85
N TRP A 517 9.13 -1.06 24.52
CA TRP A 517 8.96 -2.29 23.74
C TRP A 517 10.26 -3.03 23.45
N GLN A 518 11.41 -2.35 23.48
CA GLN A 518 12.72 -3.00 23.39
C GLN A 518 13.20 -3.58 24.73
N GLN A 519 12.68 -3.11 25.87
CA GLN A 519 13.07 -3.59 27.20
C GLN A 519 12.22 -4.75 27.72
N ALA A 520 11.07 -5.04 27.09
CA ALA A 520 10.20 -6.14 27.48
C ALA A 520 10.82 -7.51 27.10
N PRO A 521 10.99 -8.46 28.05
CA PRO A 521 11.44 -9.81 27.72
C PRO A 521 10.46 -10.50 26.76
N ARG A 522 11.00 -11.29 25.82
CA ARG A 522 10.24 -12.02 24.79
C ARG A 522 9.31 -13.06 25.38
#